data_AF-A0A2T5AET6-F1
#
_entry.id   AF-A0A2T5AET6-F1
#
_cell.length_a   1.000
_cell.length_b   1.000
_cell.length_c   1.000
_cell.angle_alpha   90.00
_cell.angle_beta   90.00
_cell.angle_gamma   90.00
#
_symmetry.space_group_name_H-M   'P 1'
#
loop_
_entity.id
_entity.type
_entity.pdbx_description
1 polymer ?
#
loop_
_entity_poly.entity_id
_entity_poly.type
_entity_poly.pdbx_seq_one_letter_code
_entity_poly.pdbx_strand_id
1 'polypeptide(L)'
;MSTAILTGQPVPGSSIEGDLRSLGFDVRLAADAADAETLLAQVPGDQRVAVVDARFVGHLHALRLGLTDPRFPVAAVPGAVTAQAAGRQALTRAMARENSAGGGAAVVVDNLADRIVAALDADGADVHRPELGSLVAEVPADPQARNEARQAVAGVDDEAIRLKSAVKSRDGFFTTFFISPYSRYIARWCARRGLTPNQVTTASLLTALIAAGCAATGTRPGYVAAGILLICSFVLDCTDGQLARYSLQYSTLGAWLDATFDRAKEYAYYAGLALGAARGGDDVWALALGAMVLQTCRHVVDFSFNEANHDATANTSPTAALSDKLDSVGWTVWIRRMIVLPIGERWAMIAVLTAVTTPRITFYVLLIGCAFAATYTTAGRVLRSLTRKARRTDRAAQALADLADGGPLAGAVARFAPRVPAPVAAAAAGLLVVIPAAVWGAAWPTVLGAVAYVLLSGAAVARPLKPALDWLVPPFFRAAEYGTVLILAAKSGVNGVLPAAFGLVAAVAYHHYDTVYRIRGSAGAPPAWLVRAIGGHEGRTLLVTVLAAVLTASQFKVALTVLAVVVALLVLVESIRFWVSAGAPAVHDEGETA
;
A
#
# COMPACT_ATOMS: atom_id res chain seq x y z
N MET A 1 -11.22 11.58 -25.39
CA MET A 1 -11.25 12.86 -24.64
C MET A 1 -12.42 12.78 -23.68
N SER A 2 -12.42 13.52 -22.56
CA SER A 2 -13.59 13.52 -21.65
C SER A 2 -14.60 14.57 -22.13
N THR A 3 -15.90 14.32 -21.99
CA THR A 3 -16.96 15.28 -22.38
C THR A 3 -17.75 15.73 -21.16
N ALA A 4 -18.02 17.03 -21.03
CA ALA A 4 -18.92 17.58 -20.02
C ALA A 4 -20.16 18.16 -20.71
N ILE A 5 -21.34 17.69 -20.30
CA ILE A 5 -22.64 18.14 -20.77
C ILE A 5 -23.17 19.14 -19.74
N LEU A 6 -23.21 20.41 -20.11
CA LEU A 6 -23.77 21.48 -19.30
C LEU A 6 -25.28 21.55 -19.50
N THR A 7 -26.03 21.46 -18.42
CA THR A 7 -27.50 21.42 -18.42
C THR A 7 -28.08 22.63 -17.71
N GLY A 8 -29.20 23.15 -18.20
CA GLY A 8 -29.86 24.34 -17.64
C GLY A 8 -29.46 25.63 -18.38
N GLN A 9 -30.04 26.75 -17.95
CA GLN A 9 -29.83 28.04 -18.63
C GLN A 9 -28.41 28.58 -18.36
N PRO A 10 -27.68 29.03 -19.41
CA PRO A 10 -26.37 29.66 -19.24
C PRO A 10 -26.49 30.88 -18.32
N VAL A 11 -25.63 30.96 -17.31
CA VAL A 11 -25.62 32.11 -16.41
C VAL A 11 -24.51 33.09 -16.80
N PRO A 12 -24.83 34.36 -17.12
CA PRO A 12 -23.83 35.36 -17.48
C PRO A 12 -22.73 35.50 -16.42
N GLY A 13 -21.47 35.52 -16.86
CA GLY A 13 -20.31 35.63 -15.97
C GLY A 13 -20.00 34.39 -15.14
N SER A 14 -20.58 33.23 -15.46
CA SER A 14 -20.18 31.94 -14.88
C SER A 14 -18.80 31.51 -15.38
N SER A 15 -17.95 30.99 -14.49
CA SER A 15 -16.64 30.43 -14.85
C SER A 15 -16.70 28.96 -15.30
N ILE A 16 -17.85 28.29 -15.12
CA ILE A 16 -18.00 26.83 -15.21
C ILE A 16 -17.47 26.23 -16.51
N GLU A 17 -17.72 26.89 -17.64
CA GLU A 17 -17.27 26.41 -18.96
C GLU A 17 -15.74 26.45 -19.09
N GLY A 18 -15.11 27.52 -18.59
CA GLY A 18 -13.66 27.67 -18.52
C GLY A 18 -13.04 26.69 -17.54
N ASP A 19 -13.67 26.50 -16.38
CA ASP A 19 -13.26 25.56 -15.35
C ASP A 19 -13.25 24.12 -15.88
N LEU A 20 -14.32 23.68 -16.54
CA LEU A 20 -14.41 22.35 -17.16
C LEU A 20 -13.37 22.14 -18.26
N ARG A 21 -13.16 23.14 -19.13
CA ARG A 21 -12.09 23.07 -20.15
C ARG A 21 -10.71 22.99 -19.53
N SER A 22 -10.45 23.71 -18.44
CA SER A 22 -9.18 23.65 -17.71
C SER A 22 -8.92 22.27 -17.09
N LEU A 23 -9.98 21.51 -16.79
CA LEU A 23 -9.94 20.12 -16.35
C LEU A 23 -9.83 19.11 -17.50
N GLY A 24 -9.77 19.58 -18.76
CA GLY A 24 -9.59 18.74 -19.94
C GLY A 24 -10.89 18.16 -20.52
N PHE A 25 -12.05 18.75 -20.19
CA PHE A 25 -13.32 18.37 -20.81
C PHE A 25 -13.58 19.14 -22.10
N ASP A 26 -14.09 18.44 -23.11
CA ASP A 26 -14.86 19.03 -24.20
C ASP A 26 -16.26 19.37 -23.68
N VAL A 27 -16.67 20.64 -23.78
CA VAL A 27 -17.90 21.12 -23.15
C VAL A 27 -19.01 21.26 -24.19
N ARG A 28 -20.14 20.59 -23.95
CA ARG A 28 -21.34 20.62 -24.79
C ARG A 28 -22.52 21.15 -23.99
N LEU A 29 -23.31 22.04 -24.59
CA LEU A 29 -24.50 22.62 -23.96
C LEU A 29 -25.72 21.78 -24.35
N ALA A 30 -26.54 21.40 -23.37
CA ALA A 30 -27.83 20.74 -23.59
C ALA A 30 -28.96 21.74 -23.39
N ALA A 31 -29.88 21.83 -24.35
CA ALA A 31 -31.05 22.71 -24.26
C ALA A 31 -32.07 22.20 -23.22
N ASP A 32 -32.24 20.88 -23.13
CA ASP A 32 -33.13 20.21 -22.20
C ASP A 32 -32.61 18.80 -21.81
N ALA A 33 -33.39 18.05 -21.02
CA ALA A 33 -33.02 16.72 -20.56
C ALA A 33 -32.93 15.68 -21.71
N ALA A 34 -33.75 15.82 -22.75
CA ALA A 34 -33.73 14.92 -23.90
C ALA A 34 -32.53 15.19 -24.81
N ASP A 35 -32.15 16.46 -24.96
CA ASP A 35 -30.92 16.86 -25.63
C ASP A 35 -29.69 16.39 -24.82
N ALA A 36 -29.72 16.50 -23.49
CA ALA A 36 -28.67 15.96 -22.62
C ALA A 36 -28.50 14.44 -22.78
N GLU A 37 -29.59 13.68 -22.86
CA GLU A 37 -29.57 12.24 -23.14
C GLU A 37 -29.00 11.93 -24.54
N THR A 38 -29.39 12.72 -25.54
CA THR A 38 -28.88 12.59 -26.92
C THR A 38 -27.37 12.84 -26.98
N LEU A 39 -26.89 13.91 -26.36
CA LEU A 39 -25.47 14.22 -26.25
C LEU A 39 -24.72 13.12 -25.47
N LEU A 40 -25.32 12.59 -24.41
CA LEU A 40 -24.76 11.48 -23.62
C LEU A 40 -24.58 10.22 -24.47
N ALA A 41 -25.56 9.91 -25.34
CA ALA A 41 -25.51 8.76 -26.25
C ALA A 41 -24.46 8.92 -27.36
N GLN A 42 -24.16 10.16 -27.78
CA GLN A 42 -23.12 10.45 -28.78
C GLN A 42 -21.69 10.32 -28.24
N VAL A 43 -21.49 10.39 -26.91
CA VAL A 43 -20.17 10.21 -26.30
C VAL A 43 -19.82 8.72 -26.28
N PRO A 44 -18.68 8.29 -26.88
CA PRO A 44 -18.26 6.90 -26.89
C PRO A 44 -18.26 6.26 -25.49
N GLY A 45 -18.70 5.00 -25.39
CA GLY A 45 -18.89 4.31 -24.12
C GLY A 45 -17.59 4.01 -23.34
N ASP A 46 -16.44 4.10 -23.99
CA ASP A 46 -15.12 3.99 -23.39
C ASP A 46 -14.58 5.33 -22.83
N GLN A 47 -15.29 6.44 -23.08
CA GLN A 47 -14.89 7.78 -22.65
C GLN A 47 -15.62 8.22 -21.39
N ARG A 48 -14.92 9.02 -20.57
CA ARG A 48 -15.49 9.69 -19.40
C ARG A 48 -16.48 10.76 -19.86
N VAL A 49 -17.63 10.82 -19.20
CA VAL A 49 -18.61 11.89 -19.38
C VAL A 49 -18.98 12.51 -18.03
N ALA A 50 -19.30 13.80 -18.03
CA ALA A 50 -19.88 14.51 -16.90
C ALA A 50 -21.18 15.20 -17.31
N VAL A 51 -22.12 15.31 -16.38
CA VAL A 51 -23.33 16.12 -16.49
C VAL A 51 -23.27 17.16 -15.38
N VAL A 52 -23.35 18.44 -15.73
CA VAL A 52 -23.08 19.56 -14.82
C VAL A 52 -24.15 20.63 -14.96
N ASP A 53 -24.73 21.10 -13.86
CA ASP A 53 -25.69 22.21 -13.87
C ASP A 53 -24.96 23.53 -14.19
N ALA A 54 -25.46 24.28 -15.18
CA ALA A 54 -24.88 25.54 -15.63
C ALA A 54 -24.88 26.64 -14.56
N ARG A 55 -25.72 26.49 -13.52
CA ARG A 55 -25.80 27.41 -12.37
C ARG A 55 -24.76 27.10 -11.29
N PHE A 56 -24.00 26.01 -11.41
CA PHE A 56 -22.98 25.60 -10.43
C PHE A 56 -22.10 26.79 -10.02
N VAL A 57 -21.94 26.97 -8.72
CA VAL A 57 -20.98 27.89 -8.11
C VAL A 57 -20.15 27.10 -7.10
N GLY A 58 -18.85 27.09 -7.31
CA GLY A 58 -17.95 26.35 -6.44
C GLY A 58 -16.49 26.49 -6.83
N HIS A 59 -15.64 25.79 -6.10
CA HIS A 59 -14.21 25.78 -6.35
C HIS A 59 -13.85 24.87 -7.52
N LEU A 60 -12.85 25.26 -8.31
CA LEU A 60 -12.29 24.41 -9.37
C LEU A 60 -11.76 23.09 -8.79
N HIS A 61 -11.16 23.10 -7.60
CA HIS A 61 -10.73 21.86 -6.96
C HIS A 61 -11.89 20.94 -6.57
N ALA A 62 -13.06 21.46 -6.21
CA ALA A 62 -14.24 20.64 -5.91
C ALA A 62 -14.71 19.89 -7.16
N LEU A 63 -14.79 20.58 -8.31
CA LEU A 63 -15.04 19.95 -9.61
C LEU A 63 -13.94 18.95 -9.97
N ARG A 64 -12.67 19.27 -9.70
CA ARG A 64 -11.54 18.34 -9.93
C ARG A 64 -11.75 17.03 -9.16
N LEU A 65 -12.05 17.10 -7.86
CA LEU A 65 -12.30 15.94 -7.01
C LEU A 65 -13.53 15.15 -7.49
N GLY A 66 -14.64 15.84 -7.79
CA GLY A 66 -15.89 15.21 -8.20
C GLY A 66 -15.87 14.62 -9.61
N LEU A 67 -15.09 15.19 -10.52
CA LEU A 67 -15.21 14.89 -11.96
C LEU A 67 -13.99 14.20 -12.58
N THR A 68 -12.80 14.26 -11.96
CA THR A 68 -11.55 13.80 -12.62
C THR A 68 -10.85 12.64 -11.92
N ASP A 69 -11.26 12.23 -10.72
CA ASP A 69 -10.62 11.11 -10.03
C ASP A 69 -10.79 9.81 -10.86
N PRO A 70 -9.69 9.13 -11.24
CA PRO A 70 -9.72 7.90 -12.02
C PRO A 70 -10.10 6.65 -11.21
N ARG A 71 -10.13 6.72 -9.87
CA ARG A 71 -10.35 5.54 -9.02
C ARG A 71 -11.82 5.13 -8.94
N PHE A 72 -12.74 6.08 -9.12
CA PHE A 72 -14.17 5.86 -8.94
C PHE A 72 -14.89 5.78 -10.30
N PRO A 73 -15.58 4.67 -10.59
CA PRO A 73 -16.36 4.52 -11.82
C PRO A 73 -17.43 5.59 -11.99
N VAL A 74 -18.05 6.02 -10.88
CA VAL A 74 -19.05 7.08 -10.80
C VAL A 74 -18.73 7.96 -9.60
N ALA A 75 -18.76 9.27 -9.78
CA ALA A 75 -18.56 10.23 -8.70
C ALA A 75 -19.46 11.45 -8.88
N ALA A 76 -19.81 12.10 -7.77
CA ALA A 76 -20.68 13.27 -7.77
C ALA A 76 -20.31 14.28 -6.69
N VAL A 77 -20.54 15.55 -7.01
CA VAL A 77 -20.63 16.68 -6.08
C VAL A 77 -21.96 17.40 -6.35
N PRO A 78 -22.46 18.26 -5.45
CA PRO A 78 -23.72 18.96 -5.70
C PRO A 78 -23.70 19.66 -7.07
N GLY A 79 -24.70 19.36 -7.91
CA GLY A 79 -24.83 19.91 -9.26
C GLY A 79 -23.95 19.29 -10.34
N ALA A 80 -23.16 18.25 -10.04
CA ALA A 80 -22.30 17.64 -11.04
C ALA A 80 -22.08 16.14 -10.78
N VAL A 81 -22.25 15.33 -11.83
CA VAL A 81 -22.01 13.87 -11.80
C VAL A 81 -21.12 13.46 -12.97
N THR A 82 -20.18 12.55 -12.72
CA THR A 82 -19.35 11.95 -13.77
C THR A 82 -19.45 10.43 -13.77
N ALA A 83 -19.30 9.83 -14.95
CA ALA A 83 -19.09 8.40 -15.09
C ALA A 83 -17.92 8.12 -16.04
N GLN A 84 -17.04 7.23 -15.60
CA GLN A 84 -16.04 6.57 -16.45
C GLN A 84 -16.65 5.40 -17.21
N ALA A 85 -15.90 4.78 -18.12
CA ALA A 85 -16.34 3.63 -18.92
C ALA A 85 -17.10 2.56 -18.12
N ALA A 86 -16.57 2.16 -16.96
CA ALA A 86 -17.19 1.17 -16.08
C ALA A 86 -18.54 1.62 -15.48
N GLY A 87 -18.76 2.94 -15.32
CA GLY A 87 -19.99 3.53 -14.80
C GLY A 87 -20.97 4.03 -15.87
N ARG A 88 -20.59 4.03 -17.17
CA ARG A 88 -21.40 4.63 -18.25
C ARG A 88 -22.78 4.02 -18.38
N GLN A 89 -22.89 2.70 -18.22
CA GLN A 89 -24.17 2.00 -18.32
C GLN A 89 -25.13 2.38 -17.18
N ALA A 90 -24.61 2.56 -15.96
CA ALA A 90 -25.42 3.03 -14.83
C ALA A 90 -25.92 4.46 -15.07
N LEU A 91 -25.01 5.36 -15.48
CA LEU A 91 -25.37 6.75 -15.78
C LEU A 91 -26.41 6.86 -16.90
N THR A 92 -26.27 6.09 -17.97
CA THR A 92 -27.20 6.13 -19.12
C THR A 92 -28.60 5.66 -18.72
N ARG A 93 -28.69 4.59 -17.90
CA ARG A 93 -29.98 4.12 -17.37
C ARG A 93 -30.64 5.16 -16.44
N ALA A 94 -29.86 5.78 -15.56
CA ALA A 94 -30.35 6.84 -14.68
C ALA A 94 -30.86 8.04 -15.49
N MET A 95 -30.13 8.48 -16.52
CA MET A 95 -30.56 9.56 -17.42
C MET A 95 -31.88 9.23 -18.14
N ALA A 96 -31.97 8.05 -18.76
CA ALA A 96 -33.17 7.62 -19.48
C ALA A 96 -34.42 7.53 -18.57
N ARG A 97 -34.23 7.11 -17.32
CA ARG A 97 -35.29 7.07 -16.29
C ARG A 97 -35.80 8.47 -15.95
N GLU A 98 -34.89 9.41 -15.72
CA GLU A 98 -35.24 10.80 -15.44
C GLU A 98 -36.00 11.45 -16.60
N ASN A 99 -35.56 11.20 -17.84
CA ASN A 99 -36.23 11.72 -19.02
C ASN A 99 -37.63 11.10 -19.23
N SER A 100 -37.78 9.80 -18.94
CA SER A 100 -39.06 9.08 -19.02
C SER A 100 -40.05 9.51 -17.92
N ALA A 101 -39.57 9.81 -16.72
CA ALA A 101 -40.38 10.26 -15.59
C ALA A 101 -40.86 11.71 -15.73
N GLY A 102 -40.13 12.55 -16.49
CA GLY A 102 -40.40 13.97 -16.70
C GLY A 102 -41.60 14.29 -17.62
N GLY A 103 -42.17 13.31 -18.32
CA GLY A 103 -43.48 13.41 -18.96
C GLY A 103 -43.73 14.68 -19.78
N GLY A 104 -42.83 15.06 -20.70
CA GLY A 104 -43.08 16.06 -21.76
C GLY A 104 -43.44 17.49 -21.32
N ALA A 105 -43.52 17.79 -20.02
CA ALA A 105 -43.69 19.14 -19.53
C ALA A 105 -42.31 19.80 -19.47
N ALA A 106 -42.19 20.98 -20.09
CA ALA A 106 -41.03 21.87 -20.02
C ALA A 106 -40.81 22.44 -18.61
N VAL A 107 -40.85 21.57 -17.59
CA VAL A 107 -40.52 21.87 -16.21
C VAL A 107 -39.01 21.95 -16.16
N VAL A 108 -38.56 23.19 -16.00
CA VAL A 108 -37.20 23.66 -15.74
C VAL A 108 -36.22 22.53 -15.41
N VAL A 109 -35.16 22.41 -16.21
CA VAL A 109 -34.02 21.47 -16.11
C VAL A 109 -33.18 21.72 -14.84
N ASP A 110 -33.80 22.28 -13.80
CA ASP A 110 -33.15 22.66 -12.57
C ASP A 110 -32.66 21.39 -11.88
N ASN A 111 -31.34 21.29 -11.74
CA ASN A 111 -30.67 20.25 -10.98
C ASN A 111 -30.82 18.82 -11.53
N LEU A 112 -30.74 18.65 -12.86
CA LEU A 112 -30.73 17.33 -13.52
C LEU A 112 -29.61 16.43 -12.99
N ALA A 113 -28.43 17.00 -12.70
CA ALA A 113 -27.30 16.25 -12.16
C ALA A 113 -27.63 15.58 -10.81
N ASP A 114 -28.21 16.30 -9.84
CA ASP A 114 -28.55 15.70 -8.53
C ASP A 114 -29.69 14.68 -8.64
N ARG A 115 -30.63 14.87 -9.58
CA ARG A 115 -31.67 13.86 -9.85
C ARG A 115 -31.10 12.56 -10.39
N ILE A 116 -30.15 12.66 -11.34
CA ILE A 116 -29.42 11.49 -11.85
C ILE A 116 -28.70 10.77 -10.71
N VAL A 117 -28.07 11.52 -9.79
CA VAL A 117 -27.40 10.94 -8.62
C VAL A 117 -28.39 10.20 -7.71
N ALA A 118 -29.57 10.77 -7.45
CA ALA A 118 -30.62 10.11 -6.68
C ALA A 118 -31.12 8.82 -7.37
N ALA A 119 -31.25 8.84 -8.69
CA ALA A 119 -31.61 7.64 -9.46
C ALA A 119 -30.51 6.56 -9.41
N LEU A 120 -29.24 6.96 -9.47
CA LEU A 120 -28.10 6.06 -9.31
C LEU A 120 -28.07 5.40 -7.92
N ASP A 121 -28.32 6.16 -6.85
CA ASP A 121 -28.42 5.61 -5.49
C ASP A 121 -29.60 4.64 -5.38
N ALA A 122 -30.75 4.98 -5.96
CA ALA A 122 -31.94 4.12 -5.96
C ALA A 122 -31.70 2.79 -6.72
N ASP A 123 -30.82 2.81 -7.72
CA ASP A 123 -30.41 1.61 -8.47
C ASP A 123 -29.28 0.83 -7.76
N GLY A 124 -28.83 1.29 -6.60
CA GLY A 124 -27.75 0.67 -5.82
C GLY A 124 -26.37 0.85 -6.44
N ALA A 125 -26.17 1.87 -7.28
CA ALA A 125 -24.85 2.19 -7.81
C ALA A 125 -23.95 2.78 -6.71
N ASP A 126 -22.68 2.38 -6.69
CA ASP A 126 -21.68 2.93 -5.77
C ASP A 126 -21.19 4.29 -6.28
N VAL A 127 -21.90 5.35 -5.89
CA VAL A 127 -21.58 6.74 -6.27
C VAL A 127 -20.63 7.34 -5.24
N HIS A 128 -19.38 7.56 -5.65
CA HIS A 128 -18.39 8.21 -4.80
C HIS A 128 -18.70 9.70 -4.60
N ARG A 129 -18.65 10.16 -3.35
CA ARG A 129 -18.84 11.56 -2.98
C ARG A 129 -17.59 12.04 -2.23
N PRO A 130 -16.76 12.91 -2.83
CA PRO A 130 -15.54 13.36 -2.18
C PRO A 130 -15.86 14.27 -0.98
N GLU A 131 -15.09 14.14 0.10
CA GLU A 131 -15.16 15.06 1.23
C GLU A 131 -14.62 16.44 0.83
N LEU A 132 -15.50 17.43 0.73
CA LEU A 132 -15.14 18.78 0.28
C LEU A 132 -14.55 19.65 1.39
N GLY A 133 -14.89 19.38 2.65
CA GLY A 133 -14.44 20.17 3.79
C GLY A 133 -14.85 21.64 3.67
N SER A 134 -13.87 22.53 3.53
CA SER A 134 -14.09 23.97 3.33
C SER A 134 -14.30 24.37 1.86
N LEU A 135 -14.19 23.45 0.91
CA LEU A 135 -14.50 23.72 -0.49
C LEU A 135 -16.01 23.83 -0.69
N VAL A 136 -16.42 24.91 -1.36
CA VAL A 136 -17.80 25.16 -1.79
C VAL A 136 -18.08 24.45 -3.12
N ALA A 137 -19.23 23.79 -3.21
CA ALA A 137 -19.82 23.24 -4.43
C ALA A 137 -21.35 23.25 -4.28
N GLU A 138 -22.01 24.18 -4.96
CA GLU A 138 -23.45 24.42 -4.79
C GLU A 138 -24.13 24.73 -6.13
N VAL A 139 -25.45 24.53 -6.18
CA VAL A 139 -26.33 24.97 -7.27
C VAL A 139 -27.32 25.98 -6.70
N PRO A 140 -27.00 27.29 -6.73
CA PRO A 140 -27.86 28.30 -6.14
C PRO A 140 -29.21 28.41 -6.87
N ALA A 141 -30.30 28.43 -6.10
CA ALA A 141 -31.66 28.51 -6.62
C ALA A 141 -32.06 29.95 -7.04
N ASP A 142 -31.43 30.96 -6.44
CA ASP A 142 -31.76 32.38 -6.66
C ASP A 142 -30.50 33.28 -6.69
N PRO A 143 -30.62 34.54 -7.13
CA PRO A 143 -29.49 35.46 -7.22
C PRO A 143 -28.81 35.77 -5.87
N GLN A 144 -29.54 35.72 -4.75
CA GLN A 144 -29.01 36.00 -3.42
C GLN A 144 -28.12 34.84 -2.97
N ALA A 145 -28.63 33.61 -3.03
CA ALA A 145 -27.87 32.38 -2.78
C ALA A 145 -26.63 32.30 -3.70
N ARG A 146 -26.75 32.74 -4.96
CA ARG A 146 -25.61 32.79 -5.89
C ARG A 146 -24.53 33.76 -5.42
N ASN A 147 -24.91 34.92 -4.92
CA ASN A 147 -23.96 35.89 -4.39
C ASN A 147 -23.28 35.39 -3.11
N GLU A 148 -24.04 34.74 -2.21
CA GLU A 148 -23.52 34.10 -1.00
C GLU A 148 -22.52 32.99 -1.34
N ALA A 149 -22.86 32.09 -2.27
CA ALA A 149 -21.95 31.05 -2.75
C ALA A 149 -20.66 31.63 -3.35
N ARG A 150 -20.75 32.73 -4.12
CA ARG A 150 -19.57 33.43 -4.67
C ARG A 150 -18.70 34.05 -3.58
N GLN A 151 -19.31 34.63 -2.54
CA GLN A 151 -18.59 35.15 -1.38
C GLN A 151 -17.90 34.03 -0.60
N ALA A 152 -18.57 32.88 -0.43
CA ALA A 152 -18.01 31.70 0.20
C ALA A 152 -16.82 31.14 -0.59
N VAL A 153 -16.90 31.09 -1.92
CA VAL A 153 -15.76 30.73 -2.79
C VAL A 153 -14.61 31.73 -2.65
N ALA A 154 -14.88 33.03 -2.66
CA ALA A 154 -13.85 34.06 -2.53
C ALA A 154 -13.18 34.07 -1.14
N GLY A 155 -13.88 33.60 -0.10
CA GLY A 155 -13.37 33.52 1.27
C GLY A 155 -12.40 32.37 1.52
N VAL A 156 -12.21 31.48 0.55
CA VAL A 156 -11.45 30.25 0.69
C VAL A 156 -10.34 30.15 -0.37
N ASP A 157 -9.11 29.91 0.07
CA ASP A 157 -7.98 29.69 -0.84
C ASP A 157 -7.96 28.24 -1.36
N ASP A 158 -8.48 28.06 -2.58
CA ASP A 158 -8.54 26.77 -3.29
C ASP A 158 -7.19 26.05 -3.35
N GLU A 159 -6.12 26.80 -3.63
CA GLU A 159 -4.79 26.25 -3.82
C GLU A 159 -4.16 25.85 -2.49
N ALA A 160 -4.40 26.62 -1.43
CA ALA A 160 -3.97 26.25 -0.09
C ALA A 160 -4.65 24.96 0.40
N ILE A 161 -5.95 24.79 0.12
CA ILE A 161 -6.66 23.54 0.41
C ILE A 161 -6.06 22.39 -0.38
N ARG A 162 -5.86 22.57 -1.70
CA ARG A 162 -5.28 21.54 -2.57
C ARG A 162 -3.90 21.08 -2.11
N LEU A 163 -3.05 22.00 -1.67
CA LEU A 163 -1.73 21.68 -1.11
C LEU A 163 -1.83 20.96 0.23
N LYS A 164 -2.83 21.29 1.05
CA LYS A 164 -3.06 20.65 2.36
C LYS A 164 -3.63 19.24 2.19
N SER A 165 -4.59 19.05 1.29
CA SER A 165 -5.22 17.75 1.01
C SER A 165 -4.27 16.78 0.30
N ALA A 166 -3.25 17.28 -0.40
CA ALA A 166 -2.19 16.46 -0.99
C ALA A 166 -1.31 15.74 0.06
N VAL A 167 -1.23 16.26 1.28
CA VAL A 167 -0.47 15.66 2.38
C VAL A 167 -1.32 14.65 3.13
N LYS A 168 -0.76 13.47 3.40
CA LYS A 168 -1.47 12.39 4.09
C LYS A 168 -1.74 12.79 5.55
N SER A 169 -2.98 12.62 6.00
CA SER A 169 -3.43 13.03 7.34
C SER A 169 -2.81 12.21 8.50
N ARG A 170 -2.31 11.01 8.19
CA ARG A 170 -1.81 10.02 9.16
C ARG A 170 -0.32 9.73 9.04
N ASP A 171 0.46 10.71 8.59
CA ASP A 171 1.90 10.59 8.54
C ASP A 171 2.56 10.50 9.93
N GLY A 172 3.77 9.93 9.95
CA GLY A 172 4.66 9.94 11.10
C GLY A 172 5.03 11.37 11.51
N PHE A 173 5.51 11.52 12.74
CA PHE A 173 6.03 12.78 13.27
C PHE A 173 7.10 13.37 12.35
N PHE A 174 8.09 12.56 11.95
CA PHE A 174 9.19 13.07 11.12
C PHE A 174 8.70 13.57 9.77
N THR A 175 7.88 12.77 9.07
CA THR A 175 7.30 13.16 7.78
C THR A 175 6.45 14.43 7.91
N THR A 176 5.60 14.51 8.94
CA THR A 176 4.68 15.63 9.13
C THR A 176 5.40 16.95 9.38
N PHE A 177 6.44 16.95 10.23
CA PHE A 177 7.08 18.20 10.69
C PHE A 177 8.38 18.54 9.95
N PHE A 178 9.07 17.56 9.36
CA PHE A 178 10.38 17.78 8.72
C PHE A 178 10.38 17.57 7.21
N ILE A 179 9.30 17.07 6.60
CA ILE A 179 9.24 16.78 5.16
C ILE A 179 8.04 17.51 4.52
N SER A 180 6.83 17.14 4.95
CA SER A 180 5.56 17.67 4.42
C SER A 180 5.40 19.20 4.39
N PRO A 181 6.03 20.01 5.28
CA PRO A 181 5.89 21.46 5.20
C PRO A 181 6.38 22.06 3.88
N TYR A 182 7.43 21.48 3.28
CA TYR A 182 8.00 21.96 2.02
C TYR A 182 7.81 21.00 0.84
N SER A 183 7.74 19.67 1.05
CA SER A 183 7.62 18.71 -0.06
C SER A 183 6.35 18.90 -0.88
N ARG A 184 5.25 19.35 -0.27
CA ARG A 184 4.01 19.69 -1.00
C ARG A 184 4.20 20.80 -2.04
N TYR A 185 5.12 21.74 -1.79
CA TYR A 185 5.45 22.78 -2.77
C TYR A 185 6.36 22.25 -3.88
N ILE A 186 7.20 21.25 -3.58
CA ILE A 186 7.95 20.50 -4.59
C ILE A 186 6.96 19.73 -5.48
N ALA A 187 5.95 19.07 -4.90
CA ALA A 187 4.92 18.36 -5.65
C ALA A 187 4.18 19.31 -6.60
N ARG A 188 3.81 20.50 -6.13
CA ARG A 188 3.26 21.56 -7.00
C ARG A 188 4.23 22.00 -8.09
N TRP A 189 5.51 22.19 -7.78
CA TRP A 189 6.51 22.54 -8.77
C TRP A 189 6.63 21.46 -9.85
N CYS A 190 6.65 20.18 -9.46
CA CYS A 190 6.62 19.04 -10.37
C CYS A 190 5.37 19.06 -11.26
N ALA A 191 4.18 19.28 -10.68
CA ALA A 191 2.92 19.37 -11.42
C ALA A 191 2.96 20.48 -12.48
N ARG A 192 3.47 21.68 -12.13
CA ARG A 192 3.62 22.80 -13.07
C ARG A 192 4.63 22.54 -14.18
N ARG A 193 5.60 21.67 -13.94
CA ARG A 193 6.59 21.23 -14.95
C ARG A 193 6.12 20.05 -15.79
N GLY A 194 4.91 19.53 -15.56
CA GLY A 194 4.38 18.36 -16.25
C GLY A 194 5.10 17.05 -15.90
N LEU A 195 5.81 17.01 -14.77
CA LEU A 195 6.40 15.76 -14.27
C LEU A 195 5.29 14.86 -13.73
N THR A 196 5.41 13.57 -14.01
CA THR A 196 4.47 12.54 -13.54
C THR A 196 4.92 11.96 -12.19
N PRO A 197 4.00 11.45 -11.35
CA PRO A 197 4.35 10.74 -10.11
C PRO A 197 5.40 9.64 -10.33
N ASN A 198 5.21 8.79 -11.34
CA ASN A 198 6.13 7.69 -11.64
C ASN A 198 7.57 8.15 -11.96
N GLN A 199 7.73 9.31 -12.61
CA GLN A 199 9.07 9.89 -12.85
C GLN A 199 9.73 10.32 -11.53
N VAL A 200 8.96 10.92 -10.61
CA VAL A 200 9.46 11.32 -9.29
C VAL A 200 9.79 10.09 -8.43
N THR A 201 8.95 9.06 -8.43
CA THR A 201 9.19 7.77 -7.78
C THR A 201 10.45 7.09 -8.31
N THR A 202 10.67 7.13 -9.63
CA THR A 202 11.90 6.59 -10.23
C THR A 202 13.13 7.39 -9.81
N ALA A 203 13.04 8.73 -9.75
CA ALA A 203 14.12 9.57 -9.25
C ALA A 203 14.43 9.31 -7.76
N SER A 204 13.39 9.07 -6.94
CA SER A 204 13.54 8.63 -5.55
C SER A 204 14.34 7.33 -5.45
N LEU A 205 13.99 6.31 -6.23
CA LEU A 205 14.72 5.04 -6.27
C LEU A 205 16.18 5.22 -6.69
N LEU A 206 16.43 5.93 -7.80
CA LEU A 206 17.80 6.16 -8.28
C LEU A 206 18.65 6.85 -7.22
N THR A 207 18.09 7.86 -6.54
CA THR A 207 18.76 8.58 -5.45
C THR A 207 19.12 7.62 -4.30
N ALA A 208 18.21 6.73 -3.91
CA ALA A 208 18.47 5.73 -2.87
C ALA A 208 19.55 4.70 -3.28
N LEU A 209 19.56 4.27 -4.55
CA LEU A 209 20.58 3.35 -5.06
C LEU A 209 21.96 4.01 -5.07
N ILE A 210 22.03 5.30 -5.41
CA ILE A 210 23.27 6.09 -5.28
C ILE A 210 23.65 6.20 -3.80
N ALA A 211 22.70 6.45 -2.89
CA ALA A 211 22.95 6.49 -1.45
C ALA A 211 23.52 5.15 -0.94
N ALA A 212 22.95 4.03 -1.35
CA ALA A 212 23.46 2.68 -1.06
C ALA A 212 24.87 2.46 -1.63
N GLY A 213 25.15 2.95 -2.84
CA GLY A 213 26.47 2.95 -3.44
C GLY A 213 27.49 3.77 -2.66
N CYS A 214 27.11 4.96 -2.17
CA CYS A 214 27.92 5.78 -1.28
C CYS A 214 28.21 5.07 0.03
N ALA A 215 27.21 4.44 0.65
CA ALA A 215 27.39 3.63 1.86
C ALA A 215 28.35 2.45 1.61
N ALA A 216 28.22 1.80 0.46
CA ALA A 216 29.08 0.68 0.08
C ALA A 216 30.56 1.06 -0.03
N THR A 217 30.92 2.33 -0.23
CA THR A 217 32.33 2.74 -0.27
C THR A 217 33.10 2.41 1.02
N GLY A 218 32.41 2.29 2.16
CA GLY A 218 33.02 1.99 3.46
C GLY A 218 33.77 3.18 4.09
N THR A 219 33.71 4.36 3.47
CA THR A 219 34.43 5.57 3.93
C THR A 219 33.51 6.53 4.69
N ARG A 220 34.08 7.35 5.58
CA ARG A 220 33.30 8.35 6.32
C ARG A 220 32.60 9.37 5.41
N PRO A 221 33.25 9.97 4.39
CA PRO A 221 32.55 10.83 3.44
C PRO A 221 31.44 10.10 2.69
N GLY A 222 31.66 8.83 2.32
CA GLY A 222 30.65 7.99 1.69
C GLY A 222 29.42 7.76 2.57
N TYR A 223 29.60 7.50 3.86
CA TYR A 223 28.49 7.36 4.80
C TYR A 223 27.73 8.68 5.03
N VAL A 224 28.42 9.82 5.10
CA VAL A 224 27.75 11.14 5.20
C VAL A 224 26.92 11.40 3.94
N ALA A 225 27.50 11.18 2.75
CA ALA A 225 26.78 11.31 1.48
C ALA A 225 25.57 10.37 1.41
N ALA A 226 25.73 9.12 1.86
CA ALA A 226 24.64 8.14 1.93
C ALA A 226 23.48 8.62 2.81
N GLY A 227 23.77 9.14 4.00
CA GLY A 227 22.74 9.66 4.90
C GLY A 227 21.98 10.86 4.31
N ILE A 228 22.70 11.81 3.69
CA ILE A 228 22.07 12.97 3.02
C ILE A 228 21.19 12.51 1.86
N LEU A 229 21.73 11.67 0.97
CA LEU A 229 21.00 11.17 -0.19
C LEU A 229 19.81 10.29 0.20
N LEU A 230 19.88 9.58 1.32
CA LEU A 230 18.76 8.81 1.85
C LEU A 230 17.59 9.72 2.23
N ILE A 231 17.85 10.86 2.88
CA ILE A 231 16.82 11.87 3.18
C ILE A 231 16.31 12.51 1.89
N CYS A 232 17.19 12.86 0.94
CA CYS A 232 16.76 13.40 -0.35
C CYS A 232 15.83 12.43 -1.10
N SER A 233 16.16 11.14 -1.12
CA SER A 233 15.29 10.09 -1.67
C SER A 233 13.94 10.08 -0.95
N PHE A 234 13.93 10.09 0.39
CA PHE A 234 12.69 10.10 1.15
C PHE A 234 11.81 11.35 0.91
N VAL A 235 12.41 12.51 0.69
CA VAL A 235 11.69 13.73 0.28
C VAL A 235 11.01 13.54 -1.07
N LEU A 236 11.72 12.98 -2.06
CA LEU A 236 11.16 12.71 -3.39
C LEU A 236 10.03 11.68 -3.32
N ASP A 237 10.18 10.68 -2.46
CA ASP A 237 9.14 9.70 -2.15
C ASP A 237 7.87 10.33 -1.59
N CYS A 238 8.00 11.20 -0.60
CA CYS A 238 6.83 11.91 -0.09
C CYS A 238 6.22 12.81 -1.18
N THR A 239 7.07 13.35 -2.07
CA THR A 239 6.66 14.25 -3.15
C THR A 239 5.87 13.53 -4.24
N ASP A 240 6.19 12.28 -4.58
CA ASP A 240 5.47 11.57 -5.64
C ASP A 240 4.00 11.27 -5.27
N GLY A 241 3.74 10.85 -4.05
CA GLY A 241 2.39 10.56 -3.56
C GLY A 241 1.62 11.85 -3.35
N GLN A 242 2.30 12.91 -2.88
CA GLN A 242 1.71 14.26 -2.83
C GLN A 242 1.40 14.78 -4.23
N LEU A 243 2.23 14.52 -5.23
CA LEU A 243 1.99 14.90 -6.62
C LEU A 243 0.82 14.14 -7.24
N ALA A 244 0.72 12.83 -6.97
CA ALA A 244 -0.40 12.00 -7.37
C ALA A 244 -1.73 12.51 -6.79
N ARG A 245 -1.75 12.84 -5.48
CA ARG A 245 -2.92 13.42 -4.81
C ARG A 245 -3.24 14.83 -5.30
N TYR A 246 -2.21 15.69 -5.41
CA TYR A 246 -2.37 17.06 -5.89
C TYR A 246 -2.92 17.12 -7.31
N SER A 247 -2.49 16.21 -8.19
CA SER A 247 -2.87 16.20 -9.62
C SER A 247 -3.98 15.20 -9.96
N LEU A 248 -4.47 14.42 -8.98
CA LEU A 248 -5.34 13.24 -9.16
C LEU A 248 -4.84 12.25 -10.22
N GLN A 249 -3.52 12.13 -10.34
CA GLN A 249 -2.86 11.21 -11.26
C GLN A 249 -2.58 9.88 -10.55
N TYR A 250 -3.63 9.08 -10.39
CA TYR A 250 -3.53 7.74 -9.81
C TYR A 250 -3.45 6.67 -10.90
N SER A 251 -2.57 5.69 -10.71
CA SER A 251 -2.50 4.51 -11.57
C SER A 251 -2.15 3.26 -10.77
N THR A 252 -2.50 2.09 -11.29
CA THR A 252 -2.09 0.78 -10.75
C THR A 252 -0.60 0.60 -10.77
N LEU A 253 -0.01 0.87 -11.93
CA LEU A 253 1.43 0.79 -12.12
C LEU A 253 2.15 1.71 -11.13
N GLY A 254 1.65 2.92 -10.91
CA GLY A 254 2.21 3.85 -9.93
C GLY A 254 2.14 3.30 -8.50
N ALA A 255 1.00 2.75 -8.08
CA ALA A 255 0.85 2.13 -6.75
C ALA A 255 1.80 0.93 -6.56
N TRP A 256 1.95 0.09 -7.60
CA TRP A 256 2.89 -1.03 -7.56
C TRP A 256 4.36 -0.58 -7.57
N LEU A 257 4.71 0.43 -8.36
CA LEU A 257 6.06 0.99 -8.42
C LEU A 257 6.45 1.56 -7.05
N ASP A 258 5.59 2.36 -6.44
CA ASP A 258 5.78 2.92 -5.10
C ASP A 258 6.04 1.80 -4.07
N ALA A 259 5.11 0.85 -3.98
CA ALA A 259 5.20 -0.34 -3.12
C ALA A 259 6.49 -1.16 -3.31
N THR A 260 6.89 -1.39 -4.56
CA THR A 260 8.07 -2.19 -4.92
C THR A 260 9.36 -1.44 -4.60
N PHE A 261 9.43 -0.17 -5.01
CA PHE A 261 10.63 0.64 -4.87
C PHE A 261 10.91 0.90 -3.40
N ASP A 262 9.89 1.09 -2.58
CA ASP A 262 9.98 1.14 -1.12
C ASP A 262 10.81 0.02 -0.50
N ARG A 263 10.55 -1.22 -0.91
CA ARG A 263 11.31 -2.39 -0.44
C ARG A 263 12.69 -2.46 -1.07
N ALA A 264 12.79 -2.17 -2.37
CA ALA A 264 14.06 -2.17 -3.08
C ALA A 264 15.06 -1.16 -2.47
N LYS A 265 14.61 0.07 -2.18
CA LYS A 265 15.42 1.13 -1.55
C LYS A 265 15.95 0.68 -0.18
N GLU A 266 15.06 0.13 0.64
CA GLU A 266 15.41 -0.36 1.98
C GLU A 266 16.47 -1.48 1.93
N TYR A 267 16.23 -2.51 1.12
CA TYR A 267 17.13 -3.65 1.03
C TYR A 267 18.47 -3.27 0.38
N ALA A 268 18.45 -2.42 -0.64
CA ALA A 268 19.66 -1.89 -1.26
C ALA A 268 20.49 -1.09 -0.24
N TYR A 269 19.87 -0.24 0.58
CA TYR A 269 20.58 0.53 1.58
C TYR A 269 21.21 -0.35 2.67
N TYR A 270 20.49 -1.38 3.14
CA TYR A 270 21.05 -2.36 4.09
C TYR A 270 22.22 -3.13 3.51
N ALA A 271 22.11 -3.58 2.25
CA ALA A 271 23.20 -4.24 1.53
C ALA A 271 24.40 -3.30 1.34
N GLY A 272 24.16 -2.03 1.01
CA GLY A 272 25.20 -1.00 0.88
C GLY A 272 25.97 -0.78 2.17
N LEU A 273 25.27 -0.63 3.30
CA LEU A 273 25.89 -0.54 4.63
C LEU A 273 26.71 -1.79 4.97
N ALA A 274 26.17 -2.98 4.73
CA ALA A 274 26.85 -4.23 5.02
C ALA A 274 28.11 -4.44 4.16
N LEU A 275 28.03 -4.09 2.87
CA LEU A 275 29.17 -4.14 1.96
C LEU A 275 30.25 -3.13 2.35
N GLY A 276 29.87 -1.90 2.71
CA GLY A 276 30.79 -0.86 3.16
C GLY A 276 31.50 -1.23 4.46
N ALA A 277 30.77 -1.78 5.42
CA ALA A 277 31.35 -2.26 6.69
C ALA A 277 32.33 -3.42 6.46
N ALA A 278 31.95 -4.40 5.63
CA ALA A 278 32.79 -5.56 5.34
C ALA A 278 34.13 -5.18 4.67
N ARG A 279 34.15 -4.12 3.84
CA ARG A 279 35.39 -3.57 3.27
C ARG A 279 36.33 -2.99 4.33
N GLY A 280 35.78 -2.46 5.42
CA GLY A 280 36.52 -2.01 6.59
C GLY A 280 36.85 -3.12 7.60
N GLY A 281 36.58 -4.38 7.28
CA GLY A 281 36.79 -5.53 8.18
C GLY A 281 35.68 -5.77 9.20
N ASP A 282 34.57 -5.03 9.13
CA ASP A 282 33.43 -5.15 10.06
C ASP A 282 32.27 -5.91 9.39
N ASP A 283 32.21 -7.24 9.56
CA ASP A 283 31.10 -8.04 8.99
C ASP A 283 29.80 -7.83 9.78
N VAL A 284 28.85 -7.17 9.13
CA VAL A 284 27.50 -6.88 9.66
C VAL A 284 26.39 -7.47 8.79
N TRP A 285 26.70 -8.38 7.85
CA TRP A 285 25.69 -8.98 6.97
C TRP A 285 24.59 -9.74 7.74
N ALA A 286 24.95 -10.40 8.85
CA ALA A 286 23.98 -11.04 9.73
C ALA A 286 23.02 -10.02 10.37
N LEU A 287 23.51 -8.82 10.73
CA LEU A 287 22.68 -7.75 11.27
C LEU A 287 21.77 -7.14 10.20
N ALA A 288 22.29 -6.94 8.99
CA ALA A 288 21.50 -6.45 7.86
C ALA A 288 20.38 -7.43 7.47
N LEU A 289 20.70 -8.73 7.38
CA LEU A 289 19.71 -9.78 7.15
C LEU A 289 18.72 -9.84 8.31
N GLY A 290 19.17 -9.83 9.57
CA GLY A 290 18.30 -9.79 10.75
C GLY A 290 17.33 -8.60 10.74
N ALA A 291 17.80 -7.41 10.34
CA ALA A 291 16.96 -6.22 10.23
C ALA A 291 15.86 -6.40 9.16
N MET A 292 16.21 -6.94 7.99
CA MET A 292 15.25 -7.27 6.94
C MET A 292 14.23 -8.33 7.41
N VAL A 293 14.67 -9.39 8.09
CA VAL A 293 13.79 -10.43 8.65
C VAL A 293 12.79 -9.82 9.63
N LEU A 294 13.29 -9.04 10.59
CA LEU A 294 12.46 -8.43 11.62
C LEU A 294 11.45 -7.45 11.03
N GLN A 295 11.88 -6.59 10.10
CA GLN A 295 10.98 -5.64 9.44
C GLN A 295 9.92 -6.36 8.61
N THR A 296 10.30 -7.39 7.86
CA THR A 296 9.37 -8.15 7.03
C THR A 296 8.33 -8.87 7.89
N CYS A 297 8.76 -9.51 8.99
CA CYS A 297 7.85 -10.15 9.94
C CYS A 297 6.88 -9.14 10.55
N ARG A 298 7.38 -7.97 10.97
CA ARG A 298 6.55 -6.89 11.52
C ARG A 298 5.50 -6.41 10.52
N HIS A 299 5.88 -6.16 9.27
CA HIS A 299 4.93 -5.76 8.23
C HIS A 299 3.89 -6.85 7.96
N VAL A 300 4.28 -8.13 7.93
CA VAL A 300 3.34 -9.24 7.75
C VAL A 300 2.36 -9.37 8.93
N VAL A 301 2.78 -9.07 10.16
CA VAL A 301 1.88 -8.93 11.32
C VAL A 301 0.88 -7.79 11.09
N ASP A 302 1.35 -6.62 10.63
CA ASP A 302 0.49 -5.47 10.30
C ASP A 302 -0.58 -5.86 9.27
N PHE A 303 -0.16 -6.45 8.14
CA PHE A 303 -1.06 -6.81 7.05
C PHE A 303 -2.02 -7.93 7.42
N SER A 304 -1.53 -9.01 8.03
CA SER A 304 -2.37 -10.16 8.38
C SER A 304 -3.44 -9.75 9.39
N PHE A 305 -3.12 -8.88 10.36
CA PHE A 305 -4.12 -8.40 11.31
C PHE A 305 -5.16 -7.50 10.65
N ASN A 306 -4.74 -6.55 9.81
CA ASN A 306 -5.67 -5.64 9.14
C ASN A 306 -6.61 -6.41 8.19
N GLU A 307 -6.05 -7.30 7.35
CA GLU A 307 -6.84 -8.11 6.42
C GLU A 307 -7.82 -9.03 7.15
N ALA A 308 -7.40 -9.63 8.27
CA ALA A 308 -8.28 -10.46 9.09
C ALA A 308 -9.47 -9.70 9.71
N ASN A 309 -9.41 -8.37 9.75
CA ASN A 309 -10.45 -7.51 10.31
C ASN A 309 -11.05 -6.53 9.28
N HIS A 310 -10.69 -6.63 8.00
CA HIS A 310 -11.12 -5.69 6.96
C HIS A 310 -12.65 -5.59 6.86
N ASP A 311 -13.34 -6.74 6.87
CA ASP A 311 -14.81 -6.82 6.76
C ASP A 311 -15.48 -7.01 8.13
N ALA A 312 -14.75 -6.85 9.23
CA ALA A 312 -15.30 -7.12 10.55
C ALA A 312 -16.25 -6.00 11.00
N THR A 313 -17.54 -6.31 11.15
CA THR A 313 -18.53 -5.40 11.75
C THR A 313 -18.09 -5.03 13.17
N ALA A 314 -17.78 -3.75 13.39
CA ALA A 314 -17.23 -3.26 14.65
C ALA A 314 -18.24 -3.39 15.80
N ASN A 315 -17.79 -3.95 16.93
CA ASN A 315 -18.40 -3.76 18.24
C ASN A 315 -17.44 -2.92 19.09
N THR A 316 -18.00 -2.02 19.89
CA THR A 316 -17.25 -1.15 20.81
C THR A 316 -16.44 -2.01 21.80
N SER A 317 -15.13 -1.74 21.91
CA SER A 317 -14.25 -2.43 22.85
C SER A 317 -13.73 -1.46 23.92
N PRO A 318 -13.49 -1.91 25.17
CA PRO A 318 -12.91 -1.07 26.23
C PRO A 318 -11.56 -0.44 25.84
N THR A 319 -10.81 -1.11 24.98
CA THR A 319 -9.54 -0.63 24.40
C THR A 319 -9.73 0.56 23.45
N ALA A 320 -10.87 0.66 22.75
CA ALA A 320 -11.18 1.80 21.89
C ALA A 320 -11.46 3.06 22.73
N ALA A 321 -12.25 2.92 23.81
CA ALA A 321 -12.54 4.02 24.73
C ALA A 321 -11.28 4.57 25.43
N LEU A 322 -10.28 3.71 25.72
CA LEU A 322 -9.00 4.14 26.26
C LEU A 322 -8.15 4.89 25.21
N SER A 323 -8.18 4.45 23.95
CA SER A 323 -7.53 5.16 22.84
C SER A 323 -8.11 6.56 22.68
N ASP A 324 -9.43 6.69 22.63
CA ASP A 324 -10.13 7.97 22.46
C ASP A 324 -9.81 8.94 23.62
N LYS A 325 -9.71 8.42 24.86
CA LYS A 325 -9.33 9.22 26.02
C LYS A 325 -7.88 9.70 25.95
N LEU A 326 -6.95 8.89 25.47
CA LEU A 326 -5.55 9.29 25.28
C LEU A 326 -5.40 10.27 24.11
N ASP A 327 -6.17 10.08 23.03
CA ASP A 327 -6.12 10.93 21.84
C ASP A 327 -6.62 12.36 22.11
N SER A 328 -7.34 12.58 23.23
CA SER A 328 -7.67 13.92 23.74
C SER A 328 -6.45 14.74 24.17
N VAL A 329 -5.28 14.10 24.37
CA VAL A 329 -4.02 14.77 24.75
C VAL A 329 -3.05 14.75 23.57
N GLY A 330 -3.01 15.83 22.79
CA GLY A 330 -2.38 15.87 21.46
C GLY A 330 -0.91 15.44 21.35
N TRP A 331 -0.07 15.60 22.40
CA TRP A 331 1.33 15.14 22.36
C TRP A 331 1.46 13.60 22.45
N THR A 332 0.50 12.94 23.11
CA THR A 332 0.50 11.46 23.26
C THR A 332 0.26 10.74 21.94
N VAL A 333 -0.48 11.38 21.01
CA VAL A 333 -0.70 10.89 19.64
C VAL A 333 0.62 10.77 18.90
N TRP A 334 1.48 11.79 19.00
CA TRP A 334 2.77 11.81 18.32
C TRP A 334 3.75 10.78 18.89
N ILE A 335 3.80 10.63 20.22
CA ILE A 335 4.63 9.60 20.83
C ILE A 335 4.16 8.20 20.40
N ARG A 336 2.86 7.94 20.40
CA ARG A 336 2.32 6.64 19.96
C ARG A 336 2.69 6.37 18.50
N ARG A 337 2.61 7.39 17.63
CA ARG A 337 3.05 7.27 16.23
C ARG A 337 4.55 6.99 16.11
N MET A 338 5.39 7.66 16.92
CA MET A 338 6.85 7.46 16.90
C MET A 338 7.28 6.10 17.46
N ILE A 339 6.62 5.59 18.51
CA ILE A 339 6.92 4.28 19.12
C ILE A 339 6.82 3.13 18.11
N VAL A 340 5.92 3.27 17.15
CA VAL A 340 5.70 2.31 16.08
C VAL A 340 6.83 2.35 15.04
N LEU A 341 7.79 3.28 15.17
CA LEU A 341 8.92 3.50 14.28
C LEU A 341 8.51 3.50 12.79
N PRO A 342 7.66 4.46 12.36
CA PRO A 342 7.21 4.56 10.97
C PRO A 342 8.38 4.82 10.01
N ILE A 343 8.08 4.76 8.72
CA ILE A 343 9.07 4.92 7.65
C ILE A 343 9.88 6.22 7.84
N GLY A 344 9.24 7.36 8.06
CA GLY A 344 9.96 8.64 8.22
C GLY A 344 10.96 8.65 9.37
N GLU A 345 10.55 8.24 10.57
CA GLU A 345 11.38 8.18 11.76
C GLU A 345 12.55 7.20 11.58
N ARG A 346 12.25 6.04 10.99
CA ARG A 346 13.23 4.99 10.72
C ARG A 346 14.29 5.46 9.73
N TRP A 347 13.87 6.11 8.65
CA TRP A 347 14.77 6.64 7.62
C TRP A 347 15.62 7.79 8.17
N ALA A 348 15.05 8.67 8.97
CA ALA A 348 15.80 9.73 9.66
C ALA A 348 16.86 9.15 10.60
N MET A 349 16.47 8.18 11.43
CA MET A 349 17.37 7.47 12.32
C MET A 349 18.51 6.79 11.56
N ILE A 350 18.20 6.03 10.50
CA ILE A 350 19.21 5.35 9.68
C ILE A 350 20.14 6.37 9.01
N ALA A 351 19.61 7.44 8.42
CA ALA A 351 20.40 8.46 7.75
C ALA A 351 21.40 9.13 8.70
N VAL A 352 20.90 9.59 9.86
CA VAL A 352 21.73 10.27 10.86
C VAL A 352 22.78 9.31 11.43
N LEU A 353 22.39 8.11 11.85
CA LEU A 353 23.33 7.13 12.42
C LEU A 353 24.36 6.67 11.38
N THR A 354 23.97 6.49 10.12
CA THR A 354 24.94 6.19 9.05
C THR A 354 25.98 7.30 8.96
N ALA A 355 25.53 8.56 8.91
CA ALA A 355 26.41 9.71 8.74
C ALA A 355 27.32 9.97 9.95
N VAL A 356 26.85 9.69 11.19
CA VAL A 356 27.56 10.08 12.42
C VAL A 356 28.19 8.91 13.18
N THR A 357 27.85 7.66 12.87
CA THR A 357 28.34 6.46 13.58
C THR A 357 28.90 5.40 12.63
N THR A 358 28.74 4.11 12.95
CA THR A 358 29.15 2.96 12.13
C THR A 358 27.92 2.17 11.66
N PRO A 359 28.02 1.39 10.57
CA PRO A 359 26.96 0.49 10.13
C PRO A 359 26.48 -0.46 11.23
N ARG A 360 27.40 -1.01 12.04
CA ARG A 360 27.08 -1.89 13.17
C ARG A 360 26.18 -1.21 14.20
N ILE A 361 26.51 0.01 14.63
CA ILE A 361 25.69 0.78 15.58
C ILE A 361 24.33 1.09 14.95
N THR A 362 24.31 1.49 13.68
CA THR A 362 23.09 1.75 12.93
C THR A 362 22.16 0.54 12.94
N PHE A 363 22.69 -0.66 12.66
CA PHE A 363 21.88 -1.89 12.69
C PHE A 363 21.47 -2.31 14.10
N TYR A 364 22.30 -2.14 15.14
CA TYR A 364 21.88 -2.43 16.51
C TYR A 364 20.71 -1.55 16.95
N VAL A 365 20.80 -0.22 16.72
CA VAL A 365 19.72 0.69 17.07
C VAL A 365 18.46 0.37 16.26
N LEU A 366 18.60 0.08 14.97
CA LEU A 366 17.50 -0.32 14.11
C LEU A 366 16.82 -1.61 14.60
N LEU A 367 17.60 -2.66 14.91
CA LEU A 367 17.08 -3.94 15.40
C LEU A 367 16.35 -3.78 16.72
N ILE A 368 16.95 -3.05 17.68
CA ILE A 368 16.34 -2.80 19.00
C ILE A 368 15.04 -2.00 18.84
N GLY A 369 15.07 -0.91 18.05
CA GLY A 369 13.90 -0.07 17.79
C GLY A 369 12.78 -0.85 17.09
N CYS A 370 13.09 -1.59 16.03
CA CYS A 370 12.12 -2.41 15.32
C CYS A 370 11.58 -3.55 16.19
N ALA A 371 12.40 -4.16 17.06
CA ALA A 371 11.97 -5.24 17.94
C ALA A 371 11.01 -4.73 19.01
N PHE A 372 11.32 -3.56 19.61
CA PHE A 372 10.43 -2.89 20.54
C PHE A 372 9.11 -2.52 19.87
N ALA A 373 9.17 -1.89 18.70
CA ALA A 373 7.99 -1.49 17.95
C ALA A 373 7.13 -2.70 17.55
N ALA A 374 7.75 -3.80 17.08
CA ALA A 374 7.05 -5.03 16.71
C ALA A 374 6.39 -5.71 17.92
N THR A 375 7.07 -5.73 19.07
CA THR A 375 6.51 -6.26 20.32
C THR A 375 5.31 -5.43 20.77
N TYR A 376 5.44 -4.09 20.75
CA TYR A 376 4.38 -3.17 21.14
C TYR A 376 3.13 -3.33 20.25
N THR A 377 3.28 -3.31 18.92
CA THR A 377 2.13 -3.42 18.01
C THR A 377 1.50 -4.82 18.03
N THR A 378 2.31 -5.88 18.08
CA THR A 378 1.83 -7.27 18.13
C THR A 378 1.06 -7.53 19.42
N ALA A 379 1.59 -7.11 20.58
CA ALA A 379 0.92 -7.27 21.86
C ALA A 379 -0.44 -6.54 21.87
N GLY A 380 -0.49 -5.29 21.40
CA GLY A 380 -1.73 -4.53 21.28
C GLY A 380 -2.76 -5.22 20.36
N ARG A 381 -2.33 -5.83 19.27
CA ARG A 381 -3.21 -6.56 18.34
C ARG A 381 -3.69 -7.91 18.86
N VAL A 382 -2.84 -8.65 19.56
CA VAL A 382 -3.25 -9.87 20.26
C VAL A 382 -4.32 -9.53 21.31
N LEU A 383 -4.10 -8.48 22.11
CA LEU A 383 -5.08 -8.01 23.07
C LEU A 383 -6.40 -7.59 22.40
N ARG A 384 -6.34 -6.81 21.30
CA ARG A 384 -7.53 -6.44 20.51
C ARG A 384 -8.24 -7.67 19.95
N SER A 385 -7.51 -8.68 19.49
CA SER A 385 -8.09 -9.92 18.93
C SER A 385 -8.80 -10.76 19.98
N LEU A 386 -8.25 -10.83 21.20
CA LEU A 386 -8.84 -11.59 22.30
C LEU A 386 -10.05 -10.88 22.93
N THR A 387 -10.09 -9.55 22.87
CA THR A 387 -11.15 -8.74 23.48
C THR A 387 -12.32 -8.44 22.53
N ARG A 388 -12.10 -8.43 21.21
CA ARG A 388 -13.16 -8.20 20.22
C ARG A 388 -13.85 -9.50 19.80
N LYS A 389 -15.18 -9.55 19.91
CA LYS A 389 -16.02 -10.60 19.30
C LYS A 389 -16.34 -10.24 17.85
N ALA A 390 -15.32 -10.27 16.98
CA ALA A 390 -15.50 -10.07 15.54
C ALA A 390 -15.69 -11.43 14.84
N ARG A 391 -16.67 -11.52 13.93
CA ARG A 391 -16.83 -12.68 13.04
C ARG A 391 -16.09 -12.39 11.74
N ARG A 392 -15.08 -13.21 11.42
CA ARG A 392 -14.29 -13.07 10.19
C ARG A 392 -14.97 -13.71 8.99
N THR A 393 -14.85 -13.06 7.84
CA THR A 393 -15.41 -13.49 6.56
C THR A 393 -14.59 -14.63 5.93
N ASP A 394 -15.20 -15.34 4.98
CA ASP A 394 -14.47 -16.33 4.17
C ASP A 394 -13.38 -15.68 3.30
N ARG A 395 -13.62 -14.46 2.81
CA ARG A 395 -12.63 -13.63 2.11
C ARG A 395 -11.38 -13.42 2.99
N ALA A 396 -11.56 -12.97 4.23
CA ALA A 396 -10.45 -12.75 5.16
C ALA A 396 -9.68 -14.05 5.46
N ALA A 397 -10.38 -15.18 5.62
CA ALA A 397 -9.74 -16.48 5.85
C ALA A 397 -8.93 -16.95 4.63
N GLN A 398 -9.43 -16.71 3.41
CA GLN A 398 -8.71 -17.01 2.16
C GLN A 398 -7.47 -16.12 2.03
N ALA A 399 -7.60 -14.81 2.26
CA ALA A 399 -6.49 -13.88 2.19
C ALA A 399 -5.36 -14.25 3.19
N LEU A 400 -5.71 -14.70 4.41
CA LEU A 400 -4.72 -15.22 5.36
C LEU A 400 -4.04 -16.50 4.87
N ALA A 401 -4.78 -17.40 4.21
CA ALA A 401 -4.21 -18.62 3.62
C ALA A 401 -3.26 -18.29 2.46
N ASP A 402 -3.59 -17.29 1.64
CA ASP A 402 -2.74 -16.82 0.56
C ASP A 402 -1.46 -16.15 1.10
N LEU A 403 -1.58 -15.33 2.15
CA LEU A 403 -0.43 -14.74 2.86
C LEU A 403 0.47 -15.79 3.53
N ALA A 404 -0.08 -16.96 3.87
CA ALA A 404 0.70 -18.07 4.42
C ALA A 404 1.64 -18.70 3.37
N ASP A 405 1.45 -18.46 2.07
CA ASP A 405 2.32 -18.91 0.96
C ASP A 405 2.66 -20.41 1.08
N GLY A 406 1.63 -21.20 1.36
CA GLY A 406 1.69 -22.66 1.50
C GLY A 406 1.93 -23.35 0.16
N GLY A 407 2.95 -24.19 0.11
CA GLY A 407 3.31 -24.97 -1.07
C GLY A 407 2.59 -26.33 -1.15
N PRO A 408 3.03 -27.19 -2.08
CA PRO A 408 2.40 -28.47 -2.35
C PRO A 408 2.56 -29.48 -1.20
N LEU A 409 3.63 -29.38 -0.39
CA LEU A 409 3.88 -30.33 0.69
C LEU A 409 2.92 -30.09 1.86
N ALA A 410 2.80 -28.82 2.29
CA ALA A 410 1.84 -28.45 3.32
C ALA A 410 0.40 -28.74 2.85
N GLY A 411 0.09 -28.44 1.58
CA GLY A 411 -1.22 -28.72 0.99
C GLY A 411 -1.57 -30.22 0.93
N ALA A 412 -0.60 -31.11 0.71
CA ALA A 412 -0.81 -32.55 0.75
C ALA A 412 -1.07 -33.04 2.19
N VAL A 413 -0.31 -32.55 3.17
CA VAL A 413 -0.48 -32.89 4.58
C VAL A 413 -1.82 -32.38 5.12
N ALA A 414 -2.21 -31.17 4.76
CA ALA A 414 -3.46 -30.52 5.20
C ALA A 414 -4.71 -31.37 4.91
N ARG A 415 -4.69 -32.23 3.88
CA ARG A 415 -5.81 -33.12 3.53
C ARG A 415 -6.08 -34.21 4.57
N PHE A 416 -5.05 -34.61 5.31
CA PHE A 416 -5.10 -35.74 6.26
C PHE A 416 -4.75 -35.33 7.69
N ALA A 417 -4.31 -34.10 7.89
CA ALA A 417 -3.85 -33.62 9.19
C ALA A 417 -5.00 -33.49 10.20
N PRO A 418 -4.74 -33.78 11.49
CA PRO A 418 -5.72 -33.56 12.54
C PRO A 418 -6.01 -32.06 12.71
N ARG A 419 -7.23 -31.75 13.16
CA ARG A 419 -7.62 -30.35 13.44
C ARG A 419 -6.95 -29.88 14.72
N VAL A 420 -5.97 -29.00 14.57
CA VAL A 420 -5.24 -28.37 15.66
C VAL A 420 -5.47 -26.85 15.67
N PRO A 421 -5.23 -26.16 16.81
CA PRO A 421 -5.21 -24.71 16.82
C PRO A 421 -4.09 -24.19 15.91
N ALA A 422 -4.47 -23.61 14.77
CA ALA A 422 -3.58 -23.12 13.71
C ALA A 422 -2.37 -22.30 14.21
N PRO A 423 -2.53 -21.25 15.05
CA PRO A 423 -1.37 -20.48 15.52
C PRO A 423 -0.42 -21.28 16.41
N VAL A 424 -0.92 -22.25 17.19
CA VAL A 424 -0.09 -23.12 18.03
C VAL A 424 0.71 -24.08 17.14
N ALA A 425 0.08 -24.68 16.14
CA ALA A 425 0.76 -25.54 15.18
C ALA A 425 1.81 -24.78 14.37
N ALA A 426 1.51 -23.56 13.91
CA ALA A 426 2.45 -22.73 13.17
C ALA A 426 3.66 -22.29 14.03
N ALA A 427 3.42 -21.90 15.29
CA ALA A 427 4.49 -21.56 16.22
C ALA A 427 5.37 -22.79 16.55
N ALA A 428 4.75 -23.93 16.84
CA ALA A 428 5.45 -25.18 17.11
C ALA A 428 6.29 -25.63 15.90
N ALA A 429 5.72 -25.54 14.69
CA ALA A 429 6.43 -25.81 13.45
C ALA A 429 7.72 -24.97 13.39
N GLY A 430 7.60 -23.65 13.57
CA GLY A 430 8.74 -22.74 13.51
C GLY A 430 9.82 -23.07 14.53
N LEU A 431 9.43 -23.34 15.78
CA LEU A 431 10.39 -23.71 16.83
C LEU A 431 11.13 -25.02 16.50
N LEU A 432 10.44 -26.01 15.92
CA LEU A 432 11.03 -27.30 15.57
C LEU A 432 12.07 -27.24 14.45
N VAL A 433 12.13 -26.17 13.65
CA VAL A 433 13.20 -25.97 12.65
C VAL A 433 14.24 -24.94 13.09
N VAL A 434 13.81 -23.87 13.75
CA VAL A 434 14.69 -22.78 14.20
C VAL A 434 15.60 -23.22 15.35
N ILE A 435 15.07 -23.94 16.36
CA ILE A 435 15.87 -24.38 17.51
C ILE A 435 16.97 -25.34 17.03
N PRO A 436 16.68 -26.38 16.21
CA PRO A 436 17.75 -27.24 15.73
C PRO A 436 18.79 -26.52 14.86
N ALA A 437 18.38 -25.60 14.00
CA ALA A 437 19.32 -24.77 13.25
C ALA A 437 20.23 -23.95 14.19
N ALA A 438 19.65 -23.37 15.26
CA ALA A 438 20.39 -22.58 16.23
C ALA A 438 21.37 -23.41 17.05
N VAL A 439 21.02 -24.64 17.42
CA VAL A 439 21.86 -25.52 18.24
C VAL A 439 22.88 -26.26 17.38
N TRP A 440 22.44 -27.01 16.38
CA TRP A 440 23.28 -27.92 15.58
C TRP A 440 23.73 -27.34 14.23
N GLY A 441 23.15 -26.23 13.76
CA GLY A 441 23.52 -25.64 12.47
C GLY A 441 23.10 -26.52 11.29
N ALA A 442 24.00 -26.66 10.32
CA ALA A 442 23.80 -27.44 9.10
C ALA A 442 23.97 -28.95 9.35
N ALA A 443 23.02 -29.56 10.05
CA ALA A 443 23.08 -30.95 10.48
C ALA A 443 21.75 -31.68 10.29
N TRP A 444 21.77 -33.01 10.29
CA TRP A 444 20.57 -33.85 10.14
C TRP A 444 19.44 -33.58 11.15
N PRO A 445 19.69 -33.24 12.44
CA PRO A 445 18.63 -32.79 13.35
C PRO A 445 17.84 -31.59 12.82
N THR A 446 18.50 -30.67 12.11
CA THR A 446 17.86 -29.51 11.48
C THR A 446 16.99 -29.91 10.29
N VAL A 447 17.44 -30.89 9.50
CA VAL A 447 16.63 -31.45 8.40
C VAL A 447 15.39 -32.16 8.95
N LEU A 448 15.51 -32.96 10.02
CA LEU A 448 14.38 -33.58 10.70
C LEU A 448 13.40 -32.52 11.25
N GLY A 449 13.94 -31.44 11.82
CA GLY A 449 13.17 -30.28 12.23
C GLY A 449 12.39 -29.63 11.08
N ALA A 450 12.99 -29.53 9.89
CA ALA A 450 12.33 -29.02 8.69
C ALA A 450 11.24 -29.98 8.15
N VAL A 451 11.43 -31.29 8.28
CA VAL A 451 10.36 -32.27 7.98
C VAL A 451 9.20 -32.09 8.95
N ALA A 452 9.47 -31.93 10.25
CA ALA A 452 8.44 -31.63 11.24
C ALA A 452 7.73 -30.28 10.95
N TYR A 453 8.48 -29.27 10.48
CA TYR A 453 7.92 -28.00 10.03
C TYR A 453 6.90 -28.18 8.91
N VAL A 454 7.22 -28.96 7.88
CA VAL A 454 6.30 -29.28 6.76
C VAL A 454 5.02 -29.95 7.27
N LEU A 455 5.13 -30.90 8.19
CA LEU A 455 3.98 -31.61 8.73
C LEU A 455 3.07 -30.69 9.55
N LEU A 456 3.65 -29.90 10.46
CA LEU A 456 2.89 -29.02 11.33
C LEU A 456 2.36 -27.76 10.62
N SER A 457 3.06 -27.26 9.60
CA SER A 457 2.55 -26.17 8.77
C SER A 457 1.32 -26.60 7.98
N GLY A 458 1.33 -27.81 7.40
CA GLY A 458 0.15 -28.42 6.77
C GLY A 458 -1.02 -28.57 7.74
N ALA A 459 -0.75 -29.00 8.99
CA ALA A 459 -1.79 -29.07 10.03
C ALA A 459 -2.35 -27.70 10.42
N ALA A 460 -1.51 -26.65 10.42
CA ALA A 460 -1.95 -25.29 10.75
C ALA A 460 -2.92 -24.70 9.72
N VAL A 461 -2.77 -25.06 8.43
CA VAL A 461 -3.62 -24.58 7.33
C VAL A 461 -4.70 -25.59 6.91
N ALA A 462 -4.87 -26.70 7.64
CA ALA A 462 -5.86 -27.75 7.35
C ALA A 462 -7.33 -27.29 7.49
N ARG A 463 -7.57 -26.15 8.14
CA ARG A 463 -8.89 -25.53 8.29
C ARG A 463 -8.85 -24.05 7.89
N PRO A 464 -9.97 -23.47 7.45
CA PRO A 464 -10.05 -22.02 7.21
C PRO A 464 -9.64 -21.21 8.45
N LEU A 465 -8.81 -20.18 8.22
CA LEU A 465 -8.20 -19.33 9.24
C LEU A 465 -9.17 -18.25 9.78
N LYS A 466 -10.22 -18.69 10.49
CA LYS A 466 -11.29 -17.82 11.01
C LYS A 466 -11.13 -17.37 12.48
N PRO A 467 -10.74 -18.23 13.43
CA PRO A 467 -10.52 -17.86 14.83
C PRO A 467 -9.62 -16.65 15.06
N ALA A 468 -9.86 -15.97 16.19
CA ALA A 468 -9.35 -14.64 16.51
C ALA A 468 -7.81 -14.47 16.40
N LEU A 469 -7.04 -15.52 16.64
CA LEU A 469 -5.57 -15.49 16.57
C LEU A 469 -4.98 -16.13 15.31
N ASP A 470 -5.81 -16.63 14.39
CA ASP A 470 -5.33 -17.32 13.19
C ASP A 470 -4.54 -16.37 12.23
N TRP A 471 -4.67 -15.05 12.37
CA TRP A 471 -3.85 -14.07 11.64
C TRP A 471 -2.36 -14.11 12.02
N LEU A 472 -1.98 -14.79 13.10
CA LEU A 472 -0.58 -15.00 13.49
C LEU A 472 0.11 -16.10 12.66
N VAL A 473 -0.65 -16.90 11.90
CA VAL A 473 -0.10 -18.02 11.11
C VAL A 473 0.91 -17.54 10.05
N PRO A 474 0.58 -16.58 9.15
CA PRO A 474 1.58 -16.10 8.18
C PRO A 474 2.83 -15.51 8.82
N PRO A 475 2.75 -14.63 9.85
CA PRO A 475 3.94 -14.15 10.57
C PRO A 475 4.84 -15.25 11.15
N PHE A 476 4.27 -16.30 11.75
CA PHE A 476 5.07 -17.40 12.29
C PHE A 476 5.80 -18.17 11.18
N PHE A 477 5.17 -18.36 10.03
CA PHE A 477 5.83 -19.00 8.89
C PHE A 477 6.98 -18.14 8.34
N ARG A 478 6.82 -16.82 8.23
CA ARG A 478 7.92 -15.92 7.82
C ARG A 478 9.08 -15.94 8.80
N ALA A 479 8.78 -15.83 10.09
CA ALA A 479 9.80 -15.85 11.13
C ALA A 479 10.59 -17.16 11.13
N ALA A 480 9.91 -18.29 10.90
CA ALA A 480 10.55 -19.60 10.78
C ALA A 480 11.44 -19.71 9.54
N GLU A 481 10.89 -19.44 8.35
CA GLU A 481 11.61 -19.56 7.08
C GLU A 481 12.86 -18.66 7.07
N TYR A 482 12.68 -17.37 7.35
CA TYR A 482 13.76 -16.40 7.29
C TYR A 482 14.76 -16.55 8.43
N GLY A 483 14.29 -16.89 9.63
CA GLY A 483 15.13 -17.18 10.78
C GLY A 483 16.04 -18.37 10.52
N THR A 484 15.51 -19.47 9.96
CA THR A 484 16.28 -20.65 9.59
C THR A 484 17.34 -20.33 8.53
N VAL A 485 16.99 -19.60 7.47
CA VAL A 485 17.94 -19.18 6.43
C VAL A 485 19.07 -18.33 7.02
N LEU A 486 18.74 -17.34 7.86
CA LEU A 486 19.72 -16.48 8.54
C LEU A 486 20.66 -17.30 9.44
N ILE A 487 20.11 -18.18 10.28
CA ILE A 487 20.91 -18.97 11.23
C ILE A 487 21.87 -19.91 10.49
N LEU A 488 21.38 -20.64 9.48
CA LEU A 488 22.22 -21.54 8.69
C LEU A 488 23.33 -20.79 7.95
N ALA A 489 23.00 -19.63 7.39
CA ALA A 489 23.99 -18.78 6.72
C ALA A 489 25.04 -18.24 7.70
N ALA A 490 24.63 -17.76 8.87
CA ALA A 490 25.53 -17.24 9.90
C ALA A 490 26.47 -18.33 10.46
N LYS A 491 25.97 -19.56 10.64
CA LYS A 491 26.76 -20.69 11.17
C LYS A 491 27.63 -21.38 10.12
N SER A 492 27.56 -21.00 8.84
CA SER A 492 28.35 -21.60 7.76
C SER A 492 29.84 -21.27 7.82
N GLY A 493 30.23 -20.17 8.47
CA GLY A 493 31.62 -19.73 8.60
C GLY A 493 32.31 -19.30 7.30
N VAL A 494 31.58 -19.23 6.17
CA VAL A 494 32.15 -18.89 4.86
C VAL A 494 31.66 -17.53 4.37
N ASN A 495 32.61 -16.67 4.00
CA ASN A 495 32.34 -15.37 3.39
C ASN A 495 31.48 -15.51 2.13
N GLY A 496 30.42 -14.70 2.06
CA GLY A 496 29.48 -14.69 0.93
C GLY A 496 28.22 -15.53 1.12
N VAL A 497 28.15 -16.43 2.11
CA VAL A 497 26.92 -17.17 2.40
C VAL A 497 25.82 -16.24 2.93
N LEU A 498 26.16 -15.33 3.86
CA LEU A 498 25.22 -14.34 4.37
C LEU A 498 24.69 -13.37 3.29
N PRO A 499 25.52 -12.79 2.40
CA PRO A 499 25.04 -12.07 1.23
C PRO A 499 24.12 -12.89 0.31
N ALA A 500 24.43 -14.16 0.07
CA ALA A 500 23.58 -15.04 -0.74
C ALA A 500 22.22 -15.30 -0.07
N ALA A 501 22.23 -15.54 1.24
CA ALA A 501 21.03 -15.66 2.06
C ALA A 501 20.20 -14.36 2.08
N PHE A 502 20.87 -13.20 2.14
CA PHE A 502 20.22 -11.90 2.01
C PHE A 502 19.50 -11.75 0.68
N GLY A 503 20.15 -12.12 -0.43
CA GLY A 503 19.51 -12.12 -1.76
C GLY A 503 18.29 -13.03 -1.82
N LEU A 504 18.37 -14.24 -1.25
CA LEU A 504 17.25 -15.18 -1.21
C LEU A 504 16.07 -14.62 -0.41
N VAL A 505 16.32 -14.17 0.82
CA VAL A 505 15.27 -13.62 1.68
C VAL A 505 14.67 -12.35 1.07
N ALA A 506 15.46 -11.49 0.43
CA ALA A 506 14.95 -10.31 -0.27
C ALA A 506 14.00 -10.68 -1.42
N ALA A 507 14.35 -11.70 -2.23
CA ALA A 507 13.50 -12.18 -3.31
C ALA A 507 12.19 -12.80 -2.81
N VAL A 508 12.27 -13.60 -1.75
CA VAL A 508 11.09 -14.23 -1.13
C VAL A 508 10.23 -13.19 -0.40
N ALA A 509 10.84 -12.21 0.28
CA ALA A 509 10.12 -11.12 0.91
C ALA A 509 9.37 -10.27 -0.11
N TYR A 510 9.99 -9.99 -1.27
CA TYR A 510 9.33 -9.30 -2.37
C TYR A 510 8.07 -10.04 -2.84
N HIS A 511 8.12 -11.37 -3.02
CA HIS A 511 6.94 -12.19 -3.33
C HIS A 511 5.80 -12.02 -2.32
N HIS A 512 6.13 -11.96 -1.03
CA HIS A 512 5.11 -11.73 0.01
C HIS A 512 4.56 -10.32 -0.01
N TYR A 513 5.38 -9.30 -0.25
CA TYR A 513 4.87 -7.93 -0.45
C TYR A 513 3.97 -7.86 -1.67
N ASP A 514 4.38 -8.42 -2.80
CA ASP A 514 3.55 -8.46 -4.00
C ASP A 514 2.19 -9.12 -3.72
N THR A 515 2.19 -10.23 -2.98
CA THR A 515 0.95 -10.89 -2.51
C THR A 515 0.06 -9.94 -1.69
N VAL A 516 0.64 -9.24 -0.70
CA VAL A 516 -0.08 -8.25 0.13
C VAL A 516 -0.71 -7.16 -0.74
N TYR A 517 0.05 -6.57 -1.66
CA TYR A 517 -0.43 -5.45 -2.46
C TYR A 517 -1.52 -5.86 -3.46
N ARG A 518 -1.48 -7.09 -3.99
CA ARG A 518 -2.56 -7.61 -4.83
C ARG A 518 -3.85 -7.87 -4.05
N ILE A 519 -3.75 -8.44 -2.85
CA ILE A 519 -4.90 -8.69 -1.96
C ILE A 519 -5.56 -7.36 -1.57
N ARG A 520 -4.77 -6.36 -1.14
CA ARG A 520 -5.25 -5.00 -0.86
C ARG A 520 -5.88 -4.34 -2.09
N GLY A 521 -5.31 -4.58 -3.26
CA GLY A 521 -5.83 -4.18 -4.57
C GLY A 521 -7.16 -4.83 -4.96
N SER A 522 -7.70 -5.74 -4.14
CA SER A 522 -8.82 -6.63 -4.49
C SER A 522 -8.60 -7.41 -5.79
N ALA A 523 -7.33 -7.65 -6.13
CA ALA A 523 -6.90 -8.29 -7.36
C ALA A 523 -6.55 -9.78 -7.17
N GLY A 524 -6.68 -10.29 -5.93
CA GLY A 524 -6.43 -11.69 -5.55
C GLY A 524 -4.98 -11.98 -5.17
N ALA A 525 -4.63 -13.26 -5.04
CA ALA A 525 -3.28 -13.72 -4.75
C ALA A 525 -2.49 -14.05 -6.03
N PRO A 526 -1.15 -14.17 -5.97
CA PRO A 526 -0.35 -14.66 -7.09
C PRO A 526 -0.83 -16.06 -7.54
N PRO A 527 -0.62 -16.41 -8.82
CA PRO A 527 -1.14 -17.65 -9.36
C PRO A 527 -0.49 -18.87 -8.68
N ALA A 528 -1.29 -19.91 -8.42
CA ALA A 528 -0.84 -21.08 -7.68
C ALA A 528 0.35 -21.83 -8.31
N TRP A 529 0.58 -21.70 -9.63
CA TRP A 529 1.77 -22.25 -10.28
C TRP A 529 3.06 -21.58 -9.79
N LEU A 530 3.02 -20.28 -9.50
CA LEU A 530 4.19 -19.53 -9.03
C LEU A 530 4.62 -20.06 -7.67
N VAL A 531 3.69 -20.13 -6.71
CA VAL A 531 3.92 -20.66 -5.36
C VAL A 531 4.47 -22.09 -5.41
N ARG A 532 3.94 -22.95 -6.29
CA ARG A 532 4.46 -24.31 -6.50
C ARG A 532 5.88 -24.32 -7.08
N ALA A 533 6.16 -23.48 -8.08
CA ALA A 533 7.47 -23.40 -8.72
C ALA A 533 8.56 -22.91 -7.76
N ILE A 534 8.22 -21.97 -6.87
CA ILE A 534 9.11 -21.49 -5.81
C ILE A 534 9.02 -22.32 -4.53
N GLY A 535 8.29 -23.45 -4.54
CA GLY A 535 8.24 -24.45 -3.46
C GLY A 535 7.38 -24.11 -2.22
N GLY A 536 6.75 -22.94 -2.15
CA GLY A 536 6.11 -22.43 -0.93
C GLY A 536 7.09 -22.29 0.25
N HIS A 537 6.60 -21.76 1.37
CA HIS A 537 7.44 -21.52 2.54
C HIS A 537 8.05 -22.81 3.12
N GLU A 538 7.31 -23.92 3.08
CA GLU A 538 7.74 -25.19 3.63
C GLU A 538 8.72 -25.94 2.73
N GLY A 539 8.50 -25.92 1.41
CA GLY A 539 9.41 -26.55 0.46
C GLY A 539 10.75 -25.83 0.39
N ARG A 540 10.75 -24.48 0.41
CA ARG A 540 12.01 -23.71 0.47
C ARG A 540 12.77 -23.93 1.76
N THR A 541 12.08 -23.91 2.90
CA THR A 541 12.72 -24.16 4.20
C THR A 541 13.37 -25.55 4.24
N LEU A 542 12.63 -26.58 3.81
CA LEU A 542 13.17 -27.94 3.71
C LEU A 542 14.36 -28.01 2.75
N LEU A 543 14.24 -27.46 1.54
CA LEU A 543 15.31 -27.45 0.55
C LEU A 543 16.58 -26.78 1.08
N VAL A 544 16.47 -25.59 1.68
CA VAL A 544 17.63 -24.89 2.25
C VAL A 544 18.29 -25.70 3.36
N THR A 545 17.51 -26.31 4.25
CA THR A 545 18.07 -27.12 5.35
C THR A 545 18.78 -28.39 4.85
N VAL A 546 18.22 -29.06 3.83
CA VAL A 546 18.86 -30.21 3.17
C VAL A 546 20.14 -29.79 2.47
N LEU A 547 20.10 -28.73 1.66
CA LEU A 547 21.27 -28.20 0.95
C LEU A 547 22.38 -27.82 1.93
N ALA A 548 22.04 -27.18 3.06
CA ALA A 548 23.01 -26.85 4.10
C ALA A 548 23.68 -28.11 4.68
N ALA A 549 22.91 -29.17 4.94
CA ALA A 549 23.42 -30.39 5.56
C ALA A 549 24.26 -31.27 4.62
N VAL A 550 23.98 -31.26 3.31
CA VAL A 550 24.64 -32.16 2.34
C VAL A 550 25.77 -31.49 1.54
N LEU A 551 25.78 -30.16 1.44
CA LEU A 551 26.78 -29.43 0.66
C LEU A 551 27.89 -28.88 1.57
N THR A 552 29.08 -28.70 1.00
CA THR A 552 30.11 -27.88 1.65
C THR A 552 29.63 -26.42 1.73
N ALA A 553 30.13 -25.63 2.69
CA ALA A 553 29.71 -24.23 2.85
C ALA A 553 29.93 -23.37 1.58
N SER A 554 30.97 -23.66 0.78
CA SER A 554 31.20 -23.00 -0.50
C SER A 554 30.16 -23.38 -1.57
N GLN A 555 29.76 -24.65 -1.64
CA GLN A 555 28.69 -25.11 -2.52
C GLN A 555 27.32 -24.58 -2.04
N PHE A 556 27.10 -24.52 -0.73
CA PHE A 556 25.89 -23.96 -0.14
C PHE A 556 25.71 -22.48 -0.49
N LYS A 557 26.79 -21.68 -0.47
CA LYS A 557 26.79 -20.31 -1.00
C LYS A 557 26.24 -20.25 -2.42
N VAL A 558 26.79 -21.06 -3.32
CA VAL A 558 26.38 -21.10 -4.74
C VAL A 558 24.91 -21.52 -4.85
N ALA A 559 24.48 -22.54 -4.10
CA ALA A 559 23.11 -23.02 -4.10
C ALA A 559 22.12 -21.93 -3.64
N LEU A 560 22.45 -21.18 -2.57
CA LEU A 560 21.65 -20.04 -2.12
C LEU A 560 21.59 -18.93 -3.17
N THR A 561 22.70 -18.61 -3.83
CA THR A 561 22.73 -17.61 -4.90
C THR A 561 21.86 -18.03 -6.08
N VAL A 562 21.96 -19.29 -6.53
CA VAL A 562 21.13 -19.83 -7.61
C VAL A 562 19.65 -19.78 -7.22
N LEU A 563 19.31 -20.22 -6.00
CA LEU A 563 17.93 -20.19 -5.51
C LEU A 563 17.40 -18.75 -5.44
N ALA A 564 18.19 -17.81 -4.95
CA ALA A 564 17.84 -16.39 -4.90
C ALA A 564 17.52 -15.83 -6.30
N VAL A 565 18.39 -16.11 -7.29
CA VAL A 565 18.20 -15.64 -8.68
C VAL A 565 16.97 -16.29 -9.31
N VAL A 566 16.78 -17.60 -9.16
CA VAL A 566 15.63 -18.32 -9.72
C VAL A 566 14.32 -17.79 -9.13
N VAL A 567 14.24 -17.64 -7.80
CA VAL A 567 13.05 -17.10 -7.14
C VAL A 567 12.81 -15.65 -7.58
N ALA A 568 13.84 -14.81 -7.57
CA ALA A 568 13.72 -13.41 -7.99
C ALA A 568 13.20 -13.29 -9.43
N LEU A 569 13.75 -14.06 -10.37
CA LEU A 569 13.33 -14.02 -11.77
C LEU A 569 11.87 -14.46 -11.93
N LEU A 570 11.47 -15.59 -11.33
CA LEU A 570 10.10 -16.08 -11.44
C LEU A 570 9.09 -15.08 -10.88
N VAL A 571 9.38 -14.54 -9.69
CA VAL A 571 8.49 -13.61 -8.99
C VAL A 571 8.44 -12.27 -9.70
N LEU A 572 9.58 -11.69 -10.10
CA LEU A 572 9.61 -10.40 -10.80
C LEU A 572 8.95 -10.48 -12.17
N VAL A 573 9.18 -11.55 -12.93
CA VAL A 573 8.53 -11.71 -14.25
C VAL A 573 7.02 -11.83 -14.12
N GLU A 574 6.53 -12.60 -13.14
CA GLU A 574 5.09 -12.72 -12.92
C GLU A 574 4.48 -11.43 -12.37
N SER A 575 5.14 -10.75 -11.42
CA SER A 575 4.70 -9.46 -10.89
C SER A 575 4.65 -8.39 -11.97
N ILE A 576 5.72 -8.20 -12.76
CA ILE A 576 5.72 -7.25 -13.88
C ILE A 576 4.61 -7.58 -14.87
N ARG A 577 4.48 -8.87 -15.27
CA ARG A 577 3.42 -9.28 -16.19
C ARG A 577 2.05 -8.91 -15.63
N PHE A 578 1.78 -9.19 -14.36
CA PHE A 578 0.51 -8.90 -13.73
C PHE A 578 0.24 -7.39 -13.69
N TRP A 579 1.13 -6.59 -13.11
CA TRP A 579 0.87 -5.16 -12.90
C TRP A 579 0.90 -4.32 -14.19
N VAL A 580 1.57 -4.80 -15.24
CA VAL A 580 1.54 -4.17 -16.57
C VAL A 580 0.29 -4.58 -17.37
N SER A 581 -0.17 -5.83 -17.25
CA SER A 581 -1.32 -6.33 -18.03
C SER A 581 -2.67 -6.21 -17.33
N ALA A 582 -2.69 -6.17 -16.00
CA ALA A 582 -3.91 -6.05 -15.22
C ALA A 582 -4.36 -4.58 -15.21
N GLY A 583 -5.57 -4.33 -15.71
CA GLY A 583 -6.34 -3.12 -15.40
C GLY A 583 -6.84 -3.13 -13.95
N ALA A 584 -5.97 -3.49 -12.99
CA ALA A 584 -6.32 -3.56 -11.59
C ALA A 584 -6.85 -2.20 -11.08
N PRO A 585 -7.51 -2.11 -9.93
CA PRO A 585 -7.83 -0.83 -9.34
C PRO A 585 -6.55 -0.17 -8.82
N ALA A 586 -6.38 1.13 -9.08
CA ALA A 586 -5.29 1.92 -8.48
C ALA A 586 -5.55 2.09 -6.98
N VAL A 587 -5.24 1.07 -6.17
CA VAL A 587 -5.36 1.17 -4.71
C VAL A 587 -4.11 1.85 -4.17
N HIS A 588 -4.26 3.14 -3.87
CA HIS A 588 -3.24 3.96 -3.21
C HIS A 588 -3.43 3.87 -1.70
N ASP A 589 -2.33 3.79 -0.94
CA ASP A 589 -2.39 3.75 0.53
C ASP A 589 -2.91 5.09 1.08
N GLU A 590 -4.22 5.17 1.30
CA GLU A 590 -4.91 6.33 1.89
C GLU A 590 -4.75 6.43 3.41
N GLY A 591 -3.95 5.55 4.04
CA GLY A 591 -3.65 5.60 5.46
C GLY A 591 -4.51 4.65 6.27
N GLU A 592 -4.22 3.37 6.15
CA GLU A 592 -4.68 2.41 7.14
C GLU A 592 -3.97 2.60 8.49
N THR A 593 -4.74 2.35 9.53
CA THR A 593 -4.45 2.52 10.95
C THR A 593 -3.27 1.68 11.45
N ALA A 594 -2.45 2.27 12.32
CA ALA A 594 -1.65 1.52 13.30
C ALA A 594 -2.54 0.77 14.31
#